data_AF-A0A1C3KXW9-F1
#
_entry.id   AF-A0A1C3KXW9-F1
#
_cell.length_a   1.000
_cell.length_b   1.000
_cell.length_c   1.000
_cell.angle_alpha   90.00
_cell.angle_beta   90.00
_cell.angle_gamma   90.00
#
_symmetry.space_group_name_H-M   'P 1'
#
loop_
_entity.id
_entity.type
_entity.pdbx_description
1 polymer ?
#
loop_
_entity_poly.entity_id
_entity_poly.type
_entity_poly.pdbx_seq_one_letter_code
_entity_poly.pdbx_strand_id
1 'polypeptide(L)'
;MNIVRIYKHISLFSLVTLSKRIFHNIGLIGIFTSKLTDYRYHNILTTIERNLAHASNLRAGEKRCYDLSLTKDETMKLLNIIYAEELAFNDIINTLNELLNKKERHDNFSSFIREKVHKYALCEIPNYPEPRIKNIEKRLRELLKQMRLNIPLNQEKVIYMSEVFKIEFEQSKDLLWDISKLKDEDAMNEMINNLQYIRTSLDDKFTHNNIFLSEGMKINAVLRIRSRVQDILDYHFDKPSSARNN
;
A
#
# COMPACT_ATOMS: atom_id res chain seq x y z
N MET A 1 -59.15 -14.18 -0.30
CA MET A 1 -58.33 -14.10 0.93
C MET A 1 -56.83 -14.41 0.73
N ASN A 2 -56.43 -15.18 -0.29
CA ASN A 2 -55.02 -15.56 -0.52
C ASN A 2 -54.12 -14.45 -1.07
N ILE A 3 -54.66 -13.54 -1.89
CA ILE A 3 -53.89 -12.43 -2.51
C ILE A 3 -53.36 -11.44 -1.45
N VAL A 4 -54.16 -11.15 -0.42
CA VAL A 4 -53.77 -10.23 0.68
C VAL A 4 -52.64 -10.81 1.54
N ARG A 5 -52.59 -12.15 1.71
CA ARG A 5 -51.51 -12.83 2.44
C ARG A 5 -50.17 -12.76 1.68
N ILE A 6 -50.20 -12.93 0.37
CA ILE A 6 -49.01 -12.88 -0.49
C ILE A 6 -48.40 -11.46 -0.48
N TYR A 7 -49.23 -10.42 -0.60
CA TYR A 7 -48.76 -9.04 -0.50
C TYR A 7 -48.15 -8.70 0.86
N LYS A 8 -48.71 -9.21 1.96
CA LYS A 8 -48.12 -9.05 3.30
C LYS A 8 -46.74 -9.70 3.40
N HIS A 9 -46.53 -10.87 2.80
CA HIS A 9 -45.22 -11.54 2.83
C HIS A 9 -44.17 -10.83 1.96
N ILE A 10 -44.55 -10.37 0.77
CA ILE A 10 -43.65 -9.59 -0.11
C ILE A 10 -43.29 -8.25 0.56
N SER A 11 -44.26 -7.56 1.14
CA SER A 11 -44.04 -6.33 1.90
C SER A 11 -43.07 -6.53 3.08
N LEU A 12 -43.27 -7.59 3.87
CA LEU A 12 -42.42 -7.90 5.01
C LEU A 12 -40.98 -8.24 4.56
N PHE A 13 -40.84 -9.00 3.48
CA PHE A 13 -39.54 -9.37 2.93
C PHE A 13 -38.76 -8.16 2.42
N SER A 14 -39.43 -7.26 1.70
CA SER A 14 -38.85 -6.00 1.21
C SER A 14 -38.44 -5.08 2.37
N LEU A 15 -39.24 -5.01 3.44
CA LEU A 15 -38.95 -4.19 4.60
C LEU A 15 -37.73 -4.72 5.39
N VAL A 16 -37.62 -6.05 5.53
CA VAL A 16 -36.45 -6.69 6.16
C VAL A 16 -35.17 -6.47 5.33
N THR A 17 -35.23 -6.63 4.02
CA THR A 17 -34.05 -6.39 3.16
C THR A 17 -33.63 -4.93 3.12
N LEU A 18 -34.58 -4.00 3.11
CA LEU A 18 -34.30 -2.57 3.20
C LEU A 18 -33.68 -2.21 4.56
N SER A 19 -34.22 -2.74 5.66
CA SER A 19 -33.69 -2.49 7.01
C SER A 19 -32.24 -2.97 7.15
N LYS A 20 -31.90 -4.15 6.60
CA LYS A 20 -30.53 -4.69 6.61
C LYS A 20 -29.55 -3.81 5.83
N ARG A 21 -29.95 -3.27 4.67
CA ARG A 21 -29.11 -2.35 3.89
C ARG A 21 -28.89 -1.02 4.62
N ILE A 22 -29.93 -0.49 5.26
CA ILE A 22 -29.83 0.74 6.05
C ILE A 22 -28.89 0.54 7.25
N PHE A 23 -29.05 -0.57 8.00
CA PHE A 23 -28.15 -0.90 9.11
C PHE A 23 -26.70 -1.11 8.67
N HIS A 24 -26.48 -1.78 7.53
CA HIS A 24 -25.13 -1.94 6.99
C HIS A 24 -24.48 -0.61 6.62
N ASN A 25 -25.23 0.30 5.99
CA ASN A 25 -24.74 1.63 5.64
C ASN A 25 -24.47 2.50 6.88
N ILE A 26 -25.31 2.41 7.93
CA ILE A 26 -25.06 3.10 9.20
C ILE A 26 -23.79 2.56 9.88
N GLY A 27 -23.57 1.24 9.84
CA GLY A 27 -22.33 0.62 10.33
C GLY A 27 -21.10 1.12 9.58
N LEU A 28 -21.17 1.23 8.25
CA LEU A 28 -20.10 1.80 7.43
C LEU A 28 -19.85 3.28 7.74
N ILE A 29 -20.89 4.07 8.00
CA ILE A 29 -20.77 5.46 8.44
C ILE A 29 -20.10 5.54 9.81
N GLY A 30 -20.46 4.67 10.75
CA GLY A 30 -19.82 4.60 12.07
C GLY A 30 -18.33 4.21 12.00
N ILE A 31 -17.97 3.30 11.11
CA ILE A 31 -16.56 2.93 10.85
C ILE A 31 -15.81 4.10 10.17
N PHE A 32 -16.48 4.83 9.27
CA PHE A 32 -15.88 5.99 8.60
C PHE A 32 -15.67 7.16 9.56
N THR A 33 -16.65 7.45 10.42
CA THR A 33 -16.54 8.54 11.42
C THR A 33 -15.53 8.22 12.51
N SER A 34 -15.50 6.98 13.02
CA SER A 34 -14.49 6.55 14.00
C SER A 34 -13.06 6.68 13.44
N LYS A 35 -12.83 6.23 12.19
CA LYS A 35 -11.55 6.43 11.48
C LYS A 35 -11.20 7.91 11.30
N LEU A 36 -12.17 8.78 11.01
CA LEU A 36 -11.96 10.22 10.92
C LEU A 36 -11.58 10.86 12.26
N THR A 37 -12.18 10.42 13.36
CA THR A 37 -11.79 10.87 14.71
C THR A 37 -10.41 10.38 15.11
N ASP A 38 -10.05 9.12 14.84
CA ASP A 38 -8.69 8.61 15.09
C ASP A 38 -7.65 9.38 14.27
N TYR A 39 -7.96 9.71 13.01
CA TYR A 39 -7.11 10.52 12.15
C TYR A 39 -6.92 11.96 12.66
N ARG A 40 -7.96 12.55 13.27
CA ARG A 40 -7.87 13.88 13.91
C ARG A 40 -7.05 13.83 15.21
N TYR A 41 -7.22 12.81 16.05
CA TYR A 41 -6.48 12.70 17.31
C TYR A 41 -5.00 12.43 17.10
N HIS A 42 -4.62 11.64 16.09
CA HIS A 42 -3.22 11.43 15.72
C HIS A 42 -2.54 12.72 15.20
N ASN A 43 -3.26 13.58 14.48
CA ASN A 43 -2.69 14.82 13.93
C ASN A 43 -2.54 15.97 14.96
N ILE A 44 -3.27 15.93 16.09
CA ILE A 44 -3.18 16.98 17.12
C ILE A 44 -1.98 16.73 18.05
N LEU A 45 -1.65 15.46 18.31
CA LEU A 45 -0.52 15.07 19.17
C LEU A 45 0.86 15.18 18.48
N THR A 46 0.93 15.23 17.15
CA THR A 46 2.19 15.31 16.38
C THR A 46 2.72 16.73 16.19
N THR A 47 1.98 17.76 16.61
CA THR A 47 2.37 19.16 16.39
C THR A 47 3.58 19.63 17.21
N ILE A 48 4.05 18.84 18.18
CA ILE A 48 5.04 19.27 19.19
C ILE A 48 6.51 19.00 18.75
N GLU A 49 6.77 18.15 17.76
CA GLU A 49 8.14 17.80 17.31
C GLU A 49 8.42 18.24 15.86
N ARG A 50 7.97 19.44 15.47
CA ARG A 50 8.33 20.01 14.17
C ARG A 50 9.80 20.42 14.16
N ASN A 51 10.63 19.68 13.41
CA ASN A 51 11.82 20.27 12.81
C ASN A 51 11.34 21.39 11.87
N LEU A 52 11.39 22.63 12.35
CA LEU A 52 11.09 23.81 11.56
C LEU A 52 12.17 23.95 10.49
N ALA A 53 11.87 23.51 9.27
CA ALA A 53 12.72 23.79 8.13
C ALA A 53 12.77 25.32 7.92
N HIS A 54 13.97 25.90 7.95
CA HIS A 54 14.15 27.30 7.56
C HIS A 54 13.73 27.46 6.10
N ALA A 55 12.79 28.38 5.84
CA ALA A 55 12.44 28.80 4.49
C ALA A 55 13.66 29.42 3.80
N SER A 56 13.82 29.21 2.49
CA SER A 56 14.78 29.99 1.71
C SER A 56 14.32 31.45 1.67
N ASN A 57 15.25 32.40 1.61
CA ASN A 57 14.94 33.84 1.55
C ASN A 57 14.33 34.26 0.19
N LEU A 58 14.13 33.32 -0.74
CA LEU A 58 13.59 33.56 -2.07
C LEU A 58 12.11 33.14 -2.09
N ARG A 59 11.22 34.07 -2.44
CA ARG A 59 9.74 33.98 -2.33
C ARG A 59 9.06 32.93 -3.27
N ALA A 60 9.75 31.88 -3.67
CA ALA A 60 9.18 30.76 -4.42
C ALA A 60 9.21 29.50 -3.56
N GLY A 61 8.21 28.60 -3.71
CA GLY A 61 8.16 27.30 -3.05
C GLY A 61 9.27 26.36 -3.53
N GLU A 62 10.52 26.74 -3.29
CA GLU A 62 11.71 26.01 -3.67
C GLU A 62 12.01 24.92 -2.64
N LYS A 63 12.48 23.77 -3.14
CA LYS A 63 12.95 22.65 -2.32
C LYS A 63 14.03 23.13 -1.37
N ARG A 64 14.17 22.45 -0.22
CA ARG A 64 15.22 22.76 0.76
C ARG A 64 16.58 22.72 0.04
N CYS A 65 17.30 23.83 0.02
CA CYS A 65 18.53 23.96 -0.77
C CYS A 65 19.71 23.17 -0.19
N TYR A 66 19.65 22.75 1.08
CA TYR A 66 20.82 22.22 1.81
C TYR A 66 20.55 20.93 2.60
N ASP A 67 19.29 20.51 2.75
CA ASP A 67 18.94 19.33 3.54
C ASP A 67 17.77 18.58 2.87
N LEU A 68 18.11 17.44 2.25
CA LEU A 68 17.13 16.57 1.57
C LEU A 68 16.46 15.58 2.53
N SER A 69 16.79 15.58 3.82
CA SER A 69 16.14 14.69 4.78
C SER A 69 14.65 15.02 4.86
N LEU A 70 13.81 13.99 4.91
CA LEU A 70 12.38 14.14 4.97
C LEU A 70 11.94 14.40 6.40
N THR A 71 10.96 15.28 6.56
CA THR A 71 10.27 15.38 7.84
C THR A 71 9.53 14.07 8.13
N LYS A 72 9.21 13.85 9.40
CA LYS A 72 8.39 12.70 9.82
C LYS A 72 7.06 12.64 9.05
N ASP A 73 6.40 13.79 8.85
CA ASP A 73 5.15 13.88 8.10
C ASP A 73 5.30 13.52 6.61
N GLU A 74 6.38 13.99 5.97
CA GLU A 74 6.69 13.63 4.58
C GLU A 74 7.00 12.14 4.48
N THR A 75 7.82 11.61 5.38
CA THR A 75 8.17 10.19 5.45
C THR A 75 6.91 9.32 5.61
N MET A 76 6.03 9.67 6.54
CA MET A 76 4.77 8.93 6.76
C MET A 76 3.86 8.97 5.53
N LYS A 77 3.78 10.12 4.82
CA LYS A 77 3.04 10.20 3.55
C LYS A 77 3.61 9.28 2.47
N LEU A 78 4.94 9.14 2.39
CA LEU A 78 5.57 8.23 1.44
C LEU A 78 5.38 6.75 1.85
N LEU A 79 5.49 6.44 3.14
CA LEU A 79 5.20 5.11 3.68
C LEU A 79 3.74 4.69 3.44
N ASN A 80 2.79 5.63 3.48
CA ASN A 80 1.40 5.36 3.16
C ASN A 80 1.19 4.85 1.72
N ILE A 81 2.09 5.18 0.77
CA ILE A 81 2.03 4.63 -0.60
C ILE A 81 2.32 3.14 -0.58
N ILE A 82 3.36 2.71 0.16
CA ILE A 82 3.68 1.29 0.33
C ILE A 82 2.54 0.57 1.07
N TYR A 83 1.98 1.21 2.09
CA TYR A 83 0.84 0.68 2.84
C TYR A 83 -0.40 0.48 1.95
N ALA A 84 -0.71 1.43 1.06
CA ALA A 84 -1.81 1.29 0.11
C ALA A 84 -1.60 0.11 -0.85
N GLU A 85 -0.37 -0.08 -1.35
CA GLU A 85 0.01 -1.22 -2.19
C GLU A 85 -0.12 -2.55 -1.42
N GLU A 86 0.30 -2.59 -0.15
CA GLU A 86 0.16 -3.76 0.73
C GLU A 86 -1.31 -4.10 1.02
N LEU A 87 -2.18 -3.11 1.28
CA LEU A 87 -3.61 -3.33 1.46
C LEU A 87 -4.27 -3.91 0.20
N ALA A 88 -3.91 -3.36 -0.97
CA ALA A 88 -4.37 -3.89 -2.26
C ALA A 88 -3.92 -5.34 -2.44
N PHE A 89 -2.66 -5.64 -2.12
CA PHE A 89 -2.12 -7.00 -2.14
C PHE A 89 -2.88 -7.94 -1.19
N ASN A 90 -3.12 -7.55 0.05
CA ASN A 90 -3.84 -8.38 1.03
C ASN A 90 -5.27 -8.70 0.57
N ASP A 91 -5.98 -7.73 0.00
CA ASP A 91 -7.33 -7.93 -0.56
C ASP A 91 -7.30 -8.87 -1.79
N ILE A 92 -6.24 -8.76 -2.61
CA ILE A 92 -5.96 -9.68 -3.72
C ILE A 92 -5.78 -11.12 -3.22
N ILE A 93 -4.97 -11.33 -2.18
CA ILE A 93 -4.72 -12.65 -1.59
C ILE A 93 -5.98 -13.24 -0.96
N ASN A 94 -6.74 -12.44 -0.22
CA ASN A 94 -8.01 -12.88 0.37
C ASN A 94 -8.98 -13.36 -0.70
N THR A 95 -9.13 -12.59 -1.77
CA THR A 95 -10.00 -12.98 -2.89
C THR A 95 -9.47 -14.24 -3.58
N LEU A 96 -8.16 -14.37 -3.79
CA LEU A 96 -7.56 -15.59 -4.36
C LEU A 96 -7.86 -16.83 -3.51
N ASN A 97 -7.73 -16.72 -2.18
CA ASN A 97 -8.07 -17.82 -1.28
C ASN A 97 -9.55 -18.21 -1.34
N GLU A 98 -10.46 -17.23 -1.42
CA GLU A 98 -11.89 -17.49 -1.61
C GLU A 98 -12.19 -18.21 -2.93
N LEU A 99 -11.53 -17.81 -4.02
CA LEU A 99 -11.69 -18.43 -5.33
C LEU A 99 -11.15 -19.85 -5.36
N LEU A 100 -10.00 -20.10 -4.72
CA LEU A 100 -9.45 -21.45 -4.55
C LEU A 100 -10.40 -22.35 -3.77
N ASN A 101 -11.00 -21.84 -2.69
CA ASN A 101 -11.99 -22.58 -1.89
C ASN A 101 -13.23 -22.96 -2.72
N LYS A 102 -13.67 -22.08 -3.63
CA LYS A 102 -14.80 -22.33 -4.53
C LYS A 102 -14.46 -23.20 -5.74
N LYS A 103 -13.18 -23.55 -5.95
CA LYS A 103 -12.67 -24.25 -7.14
C LYS A 103 -13.02 -23.55 -8.46
N GLU A 104 -13.20 -22.23 -8.43
CA GLU A 104 -13.49 -21.44 -9.62
C GLU A 104 -12.19 -21.13 -10.38
N ARG A 105 -12.16 -21.41 -11.69
CA ARG A 105 -11.06 -20.95 -12.55
C ARG A 105 -11.32 -19.51 -12.97
N HIS A 106 -10.45 -18.62 -12.52
CA HIS A 106 -10.37 -17.25 -13.03
C HIS A 106 -9.07 -17.07 -13.79
N ASP A 107 -9.18 -16.86 -15.11
CA ASP A 107 -8.02 -16.71 -15.98
C ASP A 107 -7.54 -15.26 -16.10
N ASN A 108 -8.40 -14.28 -15.76
CA ASN A 108 -8.10 -12.85 -15.88
C ASN A 108 -8.16 -12.10 -14.54
N PHE A 109 -7.00 -11.98 -13.89
CA PHE A 109 -6.85 -11.17 -12.66
C PHE A 109 -6.66 -9.67 -12.92
N SER A 110 -6.49 -9.24 -14.18
CA SER A 110 -6.05 -7.88 -14.49
C SER A 110 -7.08 -6.82 -14.10
N SER A 111 -8.36 -7.07 -14.40
CA SER A 111 -9.47 -6.16 -14.04
C SER A 111 -9.63 -6.05 -12.53
N PHE A 112 -9.54 -7.19 -11.85
CA PHE A 112 -9.64 -7.31 -10.39
C PHE A 112 -8.50 -6.58 -9.67
N ILE A 113 -7.24 -6.79 -10.07
CA ILE A 113 -6.09 -6.10 -9.48
C ILE A 113 -6.25 -4.59 -9.59
N ARG A 114 -6.63 -4.11 -10.79
CA ARG A 114 -6.87 -2.69 -11.04
C ARG A 114 -7.94 -2.14 -10.08
N GLU A 115 -9.08 -2.83 -9.96
CA GLU A 115 -10.15 -2.42 -9.05
C GLU A 115 -9.67 -2.29 -7.60
N LYS A 116 -8.92 -3.28 -7.10
CA LYS A 116 -8.38 -3.25 -5.75
C LYS A 116 -7.37 -2.12 -5.56
N VAL A 117 -6.44 -1.93 -6.51
CA VAL A 117 -5.45 -0.85 -6.44
C VAL A 117 -6.13 0.51 -6.43
N HIS A 118 -7.07 0.78 -7.32
CA HIS A 118 -7.78 2.06 -7.34
C HIS A 118 -8.58 2.30 -6.06
N LYS A 119 -9.24 1.26 -5.51
CA LYS A 119 -9.96 1.37 -4.25
C LYS A 119 -9.05 1.89 -3.12
N TYR A 120 -7.88 1.28 -2.93
CA TYR A 120 -6.96 1.71 -1.87
C TYR A 120 -6.22 3.01 -2.21
N ALA A 121 -5.96 3.26 -3.49
CA ALA A 121 -5.37 4.54 -3.92
C ALA A 121 -6.27 5.72 -3.57
N LEU A 122 -7.59 5.60 -3.82
CA LEU A 122 -8.56 6.64 -3.50
C LEU A 122 -8.69 6.90 -1.99
N CYS A 123 -8.52 5.87 -1.15
CA CYS A 123 -8.66 5.99 0.29
C CYS A 123 -7.38 6.49 0.98
N GLU A 124 -6.23 5.91 0.64
CA GLU A 124 -4.99 6.11 1.40
C GLU A 124 -4.05 7.14 0.76
N ILE A 125 -4.10 7.29 -0.56
CA ILE A 125 -3.20 8.16 -1.34
C ILE A 125 -3.95 8.95 -2.43
N PRO A 126 -4.99 9.73 -2.09
CA PRO A 126 -5.93 10.33 -3.05
C PRO A 126 -5.30 11.30 -4.06
N ASN A 127 -4.11 11.83 -3.76
CA ASN A 127 -3.36 12.75 -4.62
C ASN A 127 -2.16 12.07 -5.32
N TYR A 128 -2.12 10.74 -5.38
CA TYR A 128 -1.07 10.00 -6.07
C TYR A 128 -1.34 9.97 -7.58
N PRO A 129 -0.34 10.27 -8.44
CA PRO A 129 -0.56 10.39 -9.88
C PRO A 129 -0.98 9.06 -10.51
N GLU A 130 -1.95 9.11 -11.40
CA GLU A 130 -2.45 7.95 -12.15
C GLU A 130 -1.34 7.11 -12.83
N PRO A 131 -0.30 7.69 -13.47
CA PRO A 131 0.81 6.91 -14.01
C PRO A 131 1.55 6.08 -12.95
N ARG A 132 1.67 6.61 -11.72
CA ARG A 132 2.33 5.92 -10.61
C ARG A 132 1.41 4.88 -9.96
N ILE A 133 0.09 5.10 -9.98
CA ILE A 133 -0.91 4.07 -9.63
C ILE A 133 -0.78 2.87 -10.58
N LYS A 134 -0.57 3.10 -11.88
CA LYS A 134 -0.31 2.01 -12.84
C LYS A 134 1.00 1.25 -12.56
N ASN A 135 2.01 1.90 -11.97
CA ASN A 135 3.23 1.21 -11.53
C ASN A 135 2.92 0.25 -10.38
N ILE A 136 2.07 0.65 -9.42
CA ILE A 136 1.56 -0.24 -8.36
C ILE A 136 0.85 -1.45 -8.99
N GLU A 137 -0.08 -1.22 -9.92
CA GLU A 137 -0.77 -2.33 -10.61
C GLU A 137 0.19 -3.29 -11.30
N LYS A 138 1.21 -2.76 -12.00
CA LYS A 138 2.20 -3.55 -12.70
C LYS A 138 2.99 -4.43 -11.74
N ARG A 139 3.47 -3.86 -10.62
CA ARG A 139 4.17 -4.62 -9.57
C ARG A 139 3.30 -5.73 -9.02
N LEU A 140 2.05 -5.46 -8.65
CA LEU A 140 1.15 -6.49 -8.13
C LEU A 140 0.83 -7.60 -9.15
N ARG A 141 0.70 -7.25 -10.43
CA ARG A 141 0.55 -8.24 -11.52
C ARG A 141 1.79 -9.13 -11.64
N GLU A 142 2.99 -8.57 -11.50
CA GLU A 142 4.24 -9.33 -11.51
C GLU A 142 4.33 -10.29 -10.32
N LEU A 143 3.93 -9.86 -9.11
CA LEU A 143 3.87 -10.72 -7.93
C LEU A 143 2.94 -11.93 -8.17
N LEU A 144 1.74 -11.70 -8.69
CA LEU A 144 0.81 -12.80 -9.01
C LEU A 144 1.33 -13.72 -10.11
N LYS A 145 2.00 -13.17 -11.12
CA LYS A 145 2.67 -13.99 -12.15
C LYS A 145 3.71 -14.92 -11.51
N GLN A 146 4.49 -14.41 -10.56
CA GLN A 146 5.49 -15.22 -9.85
C GLN A 146 4.86 -16.33 -9.01
N MET A 147 3.72 -16.08 -8.35
CA MET A 147 2.97 -17.14 -7.66
C MET A 147 2.51 -18.26 -8.61
N ARG A 148 2.21 -17.92 -9.87
CA ARG A 148 1.73 -18.85 -10.90
C ARG A 148 2.84 -19.58 -11.65
N LEU A 149 4.12 -19.27 -11.43
CA LEU A 149 5.20 -19.97 -12.12
C LEU A 149 5.17 -21.47 -11.78
N ASN A 150 4.95 -22.27 -12.81
CA ASN A 150 5.22 -23.71 -12.97
C ASN A 150 4.31 -24.75 -12.29
N ILE A 151 3.31 -24.38 -11.49
CA ILE A 151 2.40 -25.35 -10.81
C ILE A 151 1.01 -24.71 -10.63
N PRO A 152 -0.12 -25.45 -10.69
CA PRO A 152 -1.43 -24.95 -10.29
C PRO A 152 -1.40 -24.28 -8.91
N LEU A 153 -2.07 -23.15 -8.80
CA LEU A 153 -2.16 -22.38 -7.56
C LEU A 153 -2.90 -23.22 -6.51
N ASN A 154 -2.28 -23.48 -5.36
CA ASN A 154 -2.92 -24.09 -4.19
C ASN A 154 -2.85 -23.14 -2.99
N GLN A 155 -3.67 -23.38 -1.97
CA GLN A 155 -3.80 -22.47 -0.84
C GLN A 155 -2.49 -22.32 -0.05
N GLU A 156 -1.75 -23.40 0.15
CA GLU A 156 -0.44 -23.39 0.83
C GLU A 156 0.57 -22.50 0.11
N LYS A 157 0.67 -22.58 -1.22
CA LYS A 157 1.57 -21.73 -2.01
C LYS A 157 1.15 -20.28 -1.97
N VAL A 158 -0.15 -19.98 -1.96
CA VAL A 158 -0.64 -18.60 -1.80
C VAL A 158 -0.26 -18.05 -0.44
N ILE A 159 -0.43 -18.83 0.63
CA ILE A 159 -0.04 -18.44 1.99
C ILE A 159 1.47 -18.20 2.06
N TYR A 160 2.28 -19.17 1.64
CA TYR A 160 3.74 -19.06 1.65
C TYR A 160 4.25 -17.84 0.87
N MET A 161 3.77 -17.66 -0.37
CA MET A 161 4.16 -16.51 -1.19
C MET A 161 3.64 -15.18 -0.62
N SER A 162 2.51 -15.19 0.11
CA SER A 162 2.02 -13.99 0.79
C SER A 162 2.94 -13.57 1.93
N GLU A 163 3.51 -14.51 2.68
CA GLU A 163 4.49 -14.22 3.73
C GLU A 163 5.79 -13.66 3.15
N VAL A 164 6.26 -14.26 2.04
CA VAL A 164 7.42 -13.74 1.29
C VAL A 164 7.22 -12.28 0.88
N PHE A 165 6.06 -11.95 0.33
CA PHE A 165 5.80 -10.59 -0.14
C PHE A 165 5.52 -9.61 0.99
N LYS A 166 4.98 -10.05 2.14
CA LYS A 166 4.90 -9.20 3.35
C LYS A 166 6.27 -8.75 3.81
N ILE A 167 7.25 -9.67 3.85
CA ILE A 167 8.64 -9.32 4.18
C ILE A 167 9.22 -8.34 3.15
N GLU A 168 8.89 -8.51 1.86
CA GLU A 168 9.29 -7.56 0.81
C GLU A 168 8.72 -6.14 1.06
N PHE A 169 7.45 -6.03 1.48
CA PHE A 169 6.83 -4.76 1.84
C PHE A 169 7.49 -4.13 3.06
N GLU A 170 7.73 -4.91 4.12
CA GLU A 170 8.44 -4.44 5.31
C GLU A 170 9.84 -3.94 4.96
N GLN A 171 10.60 -4.68 4.17
CA GLN A 171 11.93 -4.25 3.71
C GLN A 171 11.88 -2.97 2.87
N SER A 172 10.83 -2.79 2.07
CA SER A 172 10.64 -1.55 1.31
C SER A 172 10.38 -0.35 2.23
N LYS A 173 9.63 -0.54 3.33
CA LYS A 173 9.37 0.50 4.33
C LYS A 173 10.65 0.87 5.08
N ASP A 174 11.42 -0.12 5.52
CA ASP A 174 12.67 0.10 6.25
C ASP A 174 13.70 0.84 5.38
N LEU A 175 13.88 0.41 4.13
CA LEU A 175 14.76 1.08 3.19
C LEU A 175 14.33 2.55 2.97
N LEU A 176 13.03 2.80 2.75
CA LEU A 176 12.52 4.17 2.59
C LEU A 176 12.72 5.01 3.85
N TRP A 177 12.52 4.42 5.03
CA TRP A 177 12.70 5.08 6.32
C TRP A 177 14.17 5.45 6.59
N ASP A 178 15.11 4.62 6.18
CA ASP A 178 16.52 4.94 6.34
C ASP A 178 16.98 6.00 5.35
N ILE A 179 16.55 5.91 4.09
CA ILE A 179 16.82 6.92 3.07
C ILE A 179 16.22 8.28 3.47
N SER A 180 15.07 8.30 4.12
CA SER A 180 14.40 9.54 4.52
C SER A 180 15.20 10.37 5.54
N LYS A 181 16.19 9.76 6.22
CA LYS A 181 17.06 10.45 7.18
C LYS A 181 18.30 11.07 6.54
N LEU A 182 18.61 10.69 5.29
CA LEU A 182 19.79 11.17 4.58
C LEU A 182 19.58 12.59 4.10
N LYS A 183 20.62 13.41 4.22
CA LYS A 183 20.58 14.85 3.87
C LYS A 183 21.05 15.15 2.46
N ASP A 184 21.70 14.18 1.83
CA ASP A 184 22.48 14.33 0.61
C ASP A 184 21.97 13.39 -0.49
N GLU A 185 21.88 13.89 -1.72
CA GLU A 185 21.30 13.16 -2.86
C GLU A 185 22.18 11.99 -3.28
N ASP A 186 23.51 12.17 -3.26
CA ASP A 186 24.45 11.11 -3.61
C ASP A 186 24.39 9.98 -2.59
N ALA A 187 24.31 10.30 -1.30
CA ALA A 187 24.10 9.31 -0.24
C ALA A 187 22.76 8.56 -0.40
N MET A 188 21.68 9.26 -0.75
CA MET A 188 20.38 8.63 -1.04
C MET A 188 20.48 7.67 -2.22
N ASN A 189 21.10 8.12 -3.32
CA ASN A 189 21.30 7.32 -4.52
C ASN A 189 22.20 6.12 -4.27
N GLU A 190 23.28 6.26 -3.49
CA GLU A 190 24.15 5.17 -3.08
C GLU A 190 23.36 4.11 -2.30
N MET A 191 22.55 4.54 -1.32
CA MET A 191 21.76 3.64 -0.49
C MET A 191 20.70 2.87 -1.29
N ILE A 192 19.98 3.53 -2.21
CA ILE A 192 18.98 2.88 -3.07
C ILE A 192 19.62 1.85 -4.02
N ASN A 193 20.82 2.17 -4.51
CA ASN A 193 21.54 1.31 -5.46
C ASN A 193 22.42 0.26 -4.78
N ASN A 194 22.53 0.28 -3.45
CA ASN A 194 23.24 -0.74 -2.68
C ASN A 194 22.42 -2.05 -2.61
N LEU A 195 22.41 -2.79 -3.72
CA LEU A 195 21.69 -4.07 -3.84
C LEU A 195 22.19 -5.11 -2.83
N GLN A 196 23.47 -5.05 -2.44
CA GLN A 196 24.05 -5.95 -1.45
C GLN A 196 23.46 -5.69 -0.07
N TYR A 197 23.35 -4.43 0.35
CA TYR A 197 22.70 -4.05 1.60
C TYR A 197 21.25 -4.53 1.65
N ILE A 198 20.47 -4.23 0.60
CA ILE A 198 19.06 -4.65 0.49
C ILE A 198 18.96 -6.17 0.57
N ARG A 199 19.84 -6.88 -0.12
CA ARG A 199 19.88 -8.34 -0.12
C ARG A 199 20.20 -8.92 1.24
N THR A 200 21.26 -8.46 1.90
CA THR A 200 21.67 -8.98 3.22
C THR A 200 20.57 -8.75 4.24
N SER A 201 19.98 -7.56 4.29
CA SER A 201 18.88 -7.26 5.21
C SER A 201 17.62 -8.10 4.91
N LEU A 202 17.33 -8.35 3.64
CA LEU A 202 16.23 -9.23 3.23
C LEU A 202 16.49 -10.71 3.59
N ASP A 203 17.72 -11.21 3.40
CA ASP A 203 18.14 -12.56 3.77
C ASP A 203 18.05 -12.78 5.28
N ASP A 204 18.44 -11.79 6.08
CA ASP A 204 18.27 -11.82 7.54
C ASP A 204 16.79 -12.00 7.89
N LYS A 205 15.90 -11.19 7.32
CA LYS A 205 14.45 -11.31 7.59
C LYS A 205 13.88 -12.67 7.17
N PHE A 206 14.27 -13.19 6.01
CA PHE A 206 13.81 -14.53 5.60
C PHE A 206 14.30 -15.62 6.55
N THR A 207 15.55 -15.53 7.02
CA THR A 207 16.12 -16.48 7.96
C THR A 207 15.37 -16.45 9.29
N HIS A 208 15.09 -15.26 9.84
CA HIS A 208 14.32 -15.10 11.08
C HIS A 208 12.88 -15.64 10.96
N ASN A 209 12.30 -15.62 9.76
CA ASN A 209 10.96 -16.14 9.49
C ASN A 209 10.94 -17.58 8.95
N ASN A 210 12.08 -18.29 8.93
CA ASN A 210 12.21 -19.66 8.40
C ASN A 210 11.74 -19.83 6.93
N ILE A 211 11.95 -18.80 6.10
CA ILE A 211 11.54 -18.78 4.69
C ILE A 211 12.76 -19.10 3.81
N PHE A 212 12.61 -20.11 2.94
CA PHE A 212 13.67 -20.56 2.05
C PHE A 212 13.32 -20.26 0.59
N LEU A 213 14.06 -19.34 -0.02
CA LEU A 213 13.84 -18.90 -1.40
C LEU A 213 15.02 -19.26 -2.28
N SER A 214 14.72 -19.55 -3.55
CA SER A 214 15.76 -19.68 -4.56
C SER A 214 16.47 -18.34 -4.80
N GLU A 215 17.72 -18.40 -5.22
CA GLU A 215 18.53 -17.22 -5.54
C GLU A 215 17.84 -16.28 -6.54
N GLY A 216 17.19 -16.84 -7.57
CA GLY A 216 16.42 -16.03 -8.54
C GLY A 216 15.25 -15.28 -7.91
N MET A 217 14.56 -15.88 -6.92
CA MET A 217 13.47 -15.21 -6.20
C MET A 217 13.99 -14.07 -5.32
N LYS A 218 15.13 -14.27 -4.66
CA LYS A 218 15.79 -13.23 -3.85
C LYS A 218 16.22 -12.04 -4.69
N ILE A 219 16.88 -12.29 -5.83
CA ILE A 219 17.29 -11.24 -6.77
C ILE A 219 16.07 -10.44 -7.25
N ASN A 220 14.99 -11.12 -7.64
CA ASN A 220 13.76 -10.45 -8.07
C ASN A 220 13.13 -9.61 -6.96
N ALA A 221 13.14 -10.09 -5.71
CA ALA A 221 12.63 -9.34 -4.56
C ALA A 221 13.45 -8.06 -4.31
N VAL A 222 14.78 -8.16 -4.31
CA VAL A 222 15.70 -7.01 -4.16
C VAL A 222 15.43 -5.94 -5.23
N LEU A 223 15.29 -6.35 -6.49
CA LEU A 223 15.02 -5.42 -7.60
C LEU A 223 13.65 -4.74 -7.46
N ARG A 224 12.62 -5.45 -7.00
CA ARG A 224 11.30 -4.86 -6.74
C ARG A 224 11.32 -3.88 -5.58
N ILE A 225 12.02 -4.21 -4.48
CA ILE A 225 12.19 -3.31 -3.33
C ILE A 225 12.83 -2.00 -3.79
N ARG A 226 13.98 -2.09 -4.49
CA ARG A 226 14.65 -0.93 -5.07
C ARG A 226 13.73 -0.13 -5.98
N SER A 227 13.06 -0.80 -6.93
CA SER A 227 12.17 -0.13 -7.89
C SER A 227 10.98 0.55 -7.22
N ARG A 228 10.41 -0.05 -6.17
CA ARG A 228 9.30 0.51 -5.40
C ARG A 228 9.73 1.77 -4.67
N VAL A 229 10.87 1.72 -3.97
CA VAL A 229 11.40 2.87 -3.22
C VAL A 229 11.80 3.99 -4.16
N GLN A 230 12.48 3.69 -5.28
CA GLN A 230 12.81 4.68 -6.31
C GLN A 230 11.56 5.37 -6.86
N ASP A 231 10.53 4.62 -7.26
CA ASP A 231 9.28 5.17 -7.83
C ASP A 231 8.59 6.17 -6.86
N ILE A 232 8.66 5.89 -5.56
CA ILE A 232 8.10 6.74 -4.51
C ILE A 232 8.95 7.99 -4.27
N LEU A 233 10.28 7.84 -4.27
CA LEU A 233 11.20 8.97 -4.11
C LEU A 233 11.16 9.90 -5.32
N ASP A 234 11.11 9.37 -6.54
CA ASP A 234 10.90 10.17 -7.74
C ASP A 234 9.62 11.01 -7.63
N TYR A 235 8.52 10.40 -7.16
CA TYR A 235 7.29 11.15 -6.90
C TYR A 235 7.46 12.25 -5.85
N HIS A 236 8.26 12.01 -4.80
CA HIS A 236 8.56 13.05 -3.81
C HIS A 236 9.37 14.20 -4.43
N PHE A 237 10.41 13.87 -5.19
CA PHE A 237 11.25 14.85 -5.86
C PHE A 237 10.52 15.58 -6.98
N ASP A 238 9.51 15.00 -7.63
CA ASP A 238 8.72 15.71 -8.64
C ASP A 238 7.80 16.80 -8.02
N LYS A 239 7.65 16.85 -6.69
CA LYS A 239 6.79 17.84 -6.03
C LYS A 239 7.49 19.19 -5.77
N PRO A 240 6.75 20.30 -5.92
CA PRO A 240 7.18 21.59 -5.38
C PRO A 240 7.22 21.54 -3.84
N SER A 241 8.14 22.28 -3.25
CA SER A 241 8.31 22.35 -1.80
C SER A 241 7.07 22.93 -1.14
N SER A 242 6.58 22.25 -0.10
CA SER A 242 5.41 22.69 0.68
C SER A 242 5.78 23.58 1.87
N ALA A 243 7.01 24.11 1.93
CA ALA A 243 7.44 25.00 3.00
C ALA A 243 6.51 26.22 3.04
N ARG A 244 5.77 26.38 4.14
CA ARG A 244 4.92 27.55 4.36
C ARG A 244 5.81 28.77 4.60
N ASN A 245 5.59 29.82 3.80
CA ASN A 245 6.02 31.17 4.17
C ASN A 245 5.29 31.57 5.45
N ASN A 246 6.03 31.84 6.53
CA ASN A 246 5.54 32.63 7.66
C ASN A 246 5.86 34.10 7.39
#